data_AF-A0A1G9X9T8-F1
#
_entry.id   AF-A0A1G9X9T8-F1
#
_cell.length_a   1.000
_cell.length_b   1.000
_cell.length_c   1.000
_cell.angle_alpha   90.00
_cell.angle_beta   90.00
_cell.angle_gamma   90.00
#
_symmetry.space_group_name_H-M   'P 1'
#
loop_
_entity.id
_entity.type
_entity.pdbx_description
1 polymer ?
#
loop_
_entity_poly.entity_id
_entity_poly.type
_entity_poly.pdbx_seq_one_letter_code
_entity_poly.pdbx_strand_id
1 'polypeptide(L)' 'MTPEVHDEDIRAAALQYVRKVSGFRAPAAHNREAFDRAVDAVTAATADLLSTLEVRGGAPAKSA' A
#
# COMPACT_ATOMS: atom_id res chain seq x y z
N MET A 1 2.06 14.20 15.84
CA MET A 1 3.02 13.72 14.85
C MET A 1 2.28 12.78 13.94
N THR A 2 1.93 13.21 12.73
CA THR A 2 1.50 12.28 11.69
C THR A 2 2.70 11.38 11.38
N PRO A 3 2.57 10.05 11.50
CA PRO A 3 3.66 9.16 11.10
C PRO A 3 3.96 9.41 9.63
N GLU A 4 5.23 9.59 9.29
CA GLU A 4 5.68 9.57 7.91
C GLU A 4 5.38 8.17 7.38
N VAL A 5 4.49 8.09 6.40
CA VAL A 5 4.14 6.81 5.77
C VAL A 5 5.26 6.49 4.77
N HIS A 6 5.96 5.38 4.99
CA HIS A 6 7.00 4.91 4.08
C HIS A 6 6.43 3.90 3.08
N ASP A 7 7.14 3.66 1.98
CA ASP A 7 6.71 2.70 0.94
C ASP A 7 6.49 1.28 1.50
N GLU A 8 7.23 0.92 2.55
CA GLU A 8 7.06 -0.36 3.24
C GLU A 8 5.71 -0.45 3.96
N ASP A 9 5.25 0.65 4.60
CA ASP A 9 3.96 0.72 5.27
C ASP A 9 2.83 0.53 4.27
N ILE A 10 2.95 1.17 3.09
CA ILE A 10 2.00 1.06 1.99
C ILE A 10 1.94 -0.39 1.51
N ARG A 11 3.09 -1.04 1.34
CA ARG A 11 3.17 -2.43 0.92
C ARG A 11 2.62 -3.39 1.98
N ALA A 12 2.90 -3.14 3.25
CA ALA A 12 2.37 -3.92 4.37
C ALA A 12 0.84 -3.80 4.43
N ALA A 13 0.29 -2.60 4.25
CA ALA A 13 -1.14 -2.36 4.19
C ALA A 13 -1.80 -3.06 2.99
N ALA A 14 -1.19 -2.96 1.80
CA ALA A 14 -1.63 -3.66 0.60
C ALA A 14 -1.68 -5.19 0.82
N LEU A 15 -0.64 -5.76 1.44
CA LEU A 15 -0.59 -7.17 1.78
C LEU A 15 -1.74 -7.58 2.73
N GLN A 16 -2.03 -6.78 3.75
CA GLN A 16 -3.14 -7.02 4.66
C GLN A 16 -4.50 -6.97 3.92
N TYR A 17 -4.69 -5.97 3.06
CA TYR A 17 -5.88 -5.82 2.23
C TYR A 17 -6.10 -7.04 1.32
N VAL A 18 -5.09 -7.44 0.55
CA VAL A 18 -5.20 -8.57 -0.38
C VAL A 18 -5.49 -9.87 0.37
N ARG A 19 -4.86 -10.11 1.53
CA ARG A 19 -5.18 -11.27 2.39
C ARG A 19 -6.64 -11.24 2.85
N LYS A 20 -7.13 -10.08 3.26
CA LYS A 20 -8.50 -9.91 3.76
C LYS A 20 -9.53 -10.17 2.66
N VAL A 21 -9.34 -9.58 1.47
CA VAL A 21 -10.30 -9.65 0.37
C VAL A 21 -10.28 -11.02 -0.33
N SER A 22 -9.09 -11.60 -0.51
CA SER A 22 -8.96 -12.91 -1.14
C SER A 22 -9.38 -14.08 -0.24
N GLY A 23 -9.50 -13.85 1.08
CA GLY A 23 -9.78 -14.90 2.06
C GLY A 23 -8.56 -15.78 2.41
N PHE A 24 -7.40 -15.54 1.80
CA PHE A 24 -6.18 -16.30 2.08
C PHE A 24 -5.32 -15.61 3.13
N ARG A 25 -4.95 -16.34 4.19
CA ARG A 25 -3.88 -15.89 5.11
C ARG A 25 -2.51 -15.90 4.44
N ALA A 26 -2.29 -16.84 3.52
CA ALA A 26 -1.11 -16.95 2.67
C ALA A 26 -1.49 -17.57 1.32
N PRO A 27 -0.92 -17.10 0.19
CA PRO A 27 -1.21 -17.69 -1.12
C PRO A 27 -0.65 -19.11 -1.24
N ALA A 28 -1.41 -20.00 -1.89
CA ALA A 28 -0.89 -21.27 -2.37
C ALA A 28 0.19 -21.03 -3.44
N ALA A 29 1.11 -21.98 -3.63
CA ALA A 29 2.24 -21.83 -4.55
C ALA A 29 1.81 -21.44 -5.98
N HIS A 30 0.74 -22.03 -6.50
CA HIS A 30 0.21 -21.73 -7.83
C HIS A 30 -0.46 -20.34 -7.95
N ASN A 31 -0.85 -19.72 -6.83
CA ASN A 31 -1.47 -18.40 -6.80
C ASN A 31 -0.49 -17.28 -6.41
N ARG A 32 0.77 -17.63 -6.11
CA ARG A 32 1.76 -16.67 -5.59
C ARG A 32 1.95 -15.47 -6.52
N GLU A 33 2.14 -15.71 -7.81
CA GLU A 33 2.33 -14.64 -8.78
C GLU A 33 1.09 -13.73 -8.91
N ALA A 34 -0.12 -14.29 -8.86
CA ALA A 34 -1.35 -13.51 -8.87
C ALA A 34 -1.50 -12.66 -7.58
N PHE A 35 -1.12 -13.23 -6.45
CA PHE A 35 -1.15 -12.57 -5.15
C PHE A 35 -0.13 -11.43 -5.07
N ASP A 36 1.10 -11.68 -5.49
CA ASP A 36 2.19 -10.69 -5.50
C ASP A 36 1.82 -9.52 -6.41
N ARG A 37 1.32 -9.79 -7.63
CA ARG A 37 0.82 -8.76 -8.54
C ARG A 37 -0.32 -7.92 -7.94
N ALA A 38 -1.24 -8.53 -7.22
CA ALA A 38 -2.33 -7.81 -6.57
C ALA A 38 -1.80 -6.88 -5.45
N VAL A 39 -0.83 -7.34 -4.66
CA VAL A 39 -0.19 -6.51 -3.64
C VAL A 39 0.50 -5.32 -4.29
N ASP A 40 1.31 -5.54 -5.33
CA ASP A 40 2.06 -4.49 -6.01
C ASP A 40 1.12 -3.45 -6.65
N ALA A 41 0.00 -3.88 -7.25
CA ALA A 41 -0.98 -2.99 -7.85
C ALA A 41 -1.67 -2.10 -6.80
N VAL A 42 -2.04 -2.66 -5.64
CA VAL A 42 -2.65 -1.90 -4.54
C VAL A 42 -1.62 -0.95 -3.92
N THR A 43 -0.37 -1.37 -3.80
CA THR A 43 0.72 -0.50 -3.33
C THR A 43 0.89 0.70 -4.24
N ALA A 44 0.99 0.49 -5.56
CA ALA A 44 1.14 1.57 -6.53
C ALA A 44 -0.05 2.55 -6.50
N ALA A 45 -1.28 2.03 -6.49
CA ALA A 45 -2.48 2.86 -6.42
C ALA A 45 -2.55 3.69 -5.12
N THR A 46 -2.09 3.12 -4.00
CA THR A 46 -2.08 3.82 -2.71
C THR A 46 -0.99 4.89 -2.66
N ALA A 47 0.20 4.61 -3.22
CA ALA A 47 1.27 5.59 -3.34
C ALA A 47 0.83 6.78 -4.21
N ASP A 48 0.17 6.51 -5.34
CA ASP A 48 -0.39 7.54 -6.22
C ASP A 48 -1.42 8.41 -5.48
N LEU A 49 -2.36 7.78 -4.74
CA LEU A 49 -3.31 8.49 -3.89
C LEU A 49 -2.59 9.40 -2.88
N LEU A 50 -1.63 8.88 -2.12
CA LEU A 50 -0.92 9.67 -1.11
C LEU A 50 -0.13 10.82 -1.72
N SER A 51 0.39 10.65 -2.94
CA SER A 51 1.10 11.71 -3.66
C SER A 51 0.19 12.83 -4.16
N THR A 52 -1.10 12.54 -4.38
CA THR A 52 -2.09 13.48 -4.94
C THR A 52 -3.00 14.10 -3.88
N LEU A 53 -3.06 13.52 -2.68
CA LEU A 53 -3.88 14.05 -1.59
C LEU A 53 -3.33 15.39 -1.08
N GLU A 54 -4.09 16.46 -1.33
CA GLU A 54 -3.85 17.75 -0.70
C GLU A 54 -4.38 17.75 0.74
N VAL A 55 -3.47 17.65 1.71
CA VAL A 55 -3.84 17.75 3.13
C VAL A 55 -4.12 19.20 3.48
N ARG A 56 -5.39 19.61 3.49
CA ARG A 56 -5.81 20.91 4.05
C ARG A 56 -5.51 20.95 5.55
N GLY A 57 -4.41 21.61 5.92
CA GLY A 57 -4.02 21.87 7.32
C GLY A 57 -2.68 21.25 7.76
N GLY A 58 -1.96 20.53 6.89
CA GLY A 58 -0.61 20.03 7.15
C GLY A 58 0.40 20.70 6.22
N ALA A 59 1.45 21.31 6.76
CA ALA A 59 2.52 21.93 5.96
C ALA A 59 3.17 20.90 5.01
N PRO A 60 3.60 21.30 3.79
CA PRO A 60 4.13 20.37 2.81
C PRO A 60 5.47 19.80 3.24
N ALA A 61 5.62 18.48 3.16
CA ALA A 61 6.91 17.81 3.30
C ALA A 61 7.79 18.20 2.10
N LYS A 62 8.77 19.08 2.33
CA LYS A 62 9.87 19.31 1.39
C LYS A 62 10.76 18.07 1.38
N SER A 63 10.80 17.37 0.25
CA SER A 63 11.88 16.44 -0.07
C SER A 63 13.20 17.20 -0.12
N ALA A 64 14.18 16.76 0.66
CA ALA A 64 15.57 17.18 0.59
C ALA A 64 16.38 16.16 -0.22
#